data_AF-A0A2E7J4K2-F1
#
_entry.id   AF-A0A2E7J4K2-F1
#
_cell.length_a   1.000
_cell.length_b   1.000
_cell.length_c   1.000
_cell.angle_alpha   90.00
_cell.angle_beta   90.00
_cell.angle_gamma   90.00
#
_symmetry.space_group_name_H-M   'P 1'
#
loop_
_entity.id
_entity.type
_entity.pdbx_description
1 polymer ?
#
loop_
_entity_poly.entity_id
_entity_poly.type
_entity_poly.pdbx_seq_one_letter_code
_entity_poly.pdbx_strand_id
1 'polypeptide(L)'
;MSDEAMYKIPTIDLSVPSLLALAQLGVFAAFTYWGSVDASGVEYLFPVITGMAGLALFLSVPHARMIATFGLPAAMCVLSVVLDDPEMIFWAVFMLIMVGGIAYLPAMALNDEALGLDEEAMKNRLGPLWVLFALFTMFMFGTIDGALEGEFLDEDSDGTEIVTELDSDQQTIAQAGLAIGLIGVVVFLMTGVMGMEVGPMRPWHGGALASGALFLTMYLWMSTDSANFEPIPDIGMILAISGILTLVPCAAYEGSES
;
A
#
# COMPACT_ATOMS: atom_id res chain seq x y z
N MET A 1 -15.67 -24.45 18.19
CA MET A 1 -14.58 -24.42 17.20
C MET A 1 -13.31 -24.73 17.98
N SER A 2 -12.53 -25.72 17.55
CA SER A 2 -11.36 -26.19 18.29
C SER A 2 -10.27 -25.12 18.33
N ASP A 3 -9.61 -24.95 19.47
CA ASP A 3 -8.53 -23.96 19.73
C ASP A 3 -7.23 -24.19 18.91
N GLU A 4 -7.24 -25.10 17.92
CA GLU A 4 -6.11 -25.45 17.05
C GLU A 4 -6.41 -25.22 15.55
N ALA A 5 -7.24 -24.24 15.20
CA ALA A 5 -7.47 -23.92 13.78
C ALA A 5 -6.20 -23.29 13.15
N MET A 6 -5.65 -23.92 12.10
CA MET A 6 -4.46 -23.41 11.38
C MET A 6 -4.71 -22.12 10.59
N TYR A 7 -5.96 -21.67 10.50
CA TYR A 7 -6.39 -20.44 9.84
C TYR A 7 -7.73 -19.96 10.42
N LYS A 8 -8.08 -18.68 10.22
CA LYS A 8 -9.38 -18.09 10.58
C LYS A 8 -10.01 -17.45 9.34
N ILE A 9 -11.23 -17.85 9.02
CA ILE A 9 -11.99 -17.20 7.95
C ILE A 9 -12.47 -15.84 8.50
N PRO A 10 -12.08 -14.72 7.88
CA PRO A 10 -12.54 -13.41 8.32
C PRO A 10 -14.04 -13.28 8.05
N THR A 11 -14.76 -12.62 8.94
CA THR A 11 -16.12 -12.14 8.63
C THR A 11 -16.01 -11.13 7.50
N ILE A 12 -16.87 -11.24 6.48
CA ILE A 12 -16.95 -10.24 5.42
C ILE A 12 -18.23 -9.44 5.66
N ASP A 13 -18.06 -8.24 6.19
CA ASP A 13 -19.10 -7.23 6.37
C ASP A 13 -18.55 -5.83 6.04
N LEU A 14 -19.33 -4.78 6.28
CA LEU A 14 -18.90 -3.39 6.07
C LEU A 14 -18.19 -2.78 7.30
N SER A 15 -17.72 -3.61 8.24
CA SER A 15 -16.94 -3.13 9.38
C SER A 15 -15.51 -2.79 8.97
N VAL A 16 -14.86 -1.92 9.76
CA VAL A 16 -13.47 -1.50 9.53
C VAL A 16 -12.49 -2.69 9.47
N PRO A 17 -12.55 -3.69 10.38
CA PRO A 17 -11.69 -4.88 10.27
C PRO A 17 -11.87 -5.65 8.95
N SER A 18 -13.10 -5.86 8.51
CA SER A 18 -13.40 -6.58 7.26
C SER A 18 -12.91 -5.82 6.04
N LEU A 19 -13.13 -4.50 6.00
CA LEU A 19 -12.67 -3.64 4.91
C LEU A 19 -11.14 -3.55 4.87
N LEU A 20 -10.47 -3.52 6.02
CA LEU A 20 -9.00 -3.58 6.08
C LEU A 20 -8.46 -4.92 5.57
N ALA A 21 -9.08 -6.04 5.94
CA ALA A 21 -8.69 -7.37 5.44
C ALA A 21 -8.89 -7.48 3.91
N LEU A 22 -10.00 -6.94 3.39
CA LEU A 22 -10.24 -6.87 1.94
C LEU A 22 -9.27 -5.93 1.23
N ALA A 23 -8.91 -4.81 1.84
CA ALA A 23 -7.92 -3.88 1.30
C ALA A 23 -6.54 -4.55 1.22
N GLN A 24 -6.10 -5.26 2.25
CA GLN A 24 -4.86 -6.06 2.18
C GLN A 24 -4.92 -7.07 1.04
N LEU A 25 -6.01 -7.85 0.96
CA LEU A 25 -6.18 -8.84 -0.11
C LEU A 25 -6.18 -8.19 -1.50
N GLY A 26 -6.81 -7.02 -1.66
CA GLY A 26 -6.87 -6.27 -2.91
C GLY A 26 -5.48 -5.86 -3.41
N VAL A 27 -4.61 -5.38 -2.52
CA VAL A 27 -3.22 -5.05 -2.88
C VAL A 27 -2.46 -6.29 -3.36
N PHE A 28 -2.55 -7.39 -2.63
CA PHE A 28 -1.88 -8.63 -3.05
C PHE A 28 -2.45 -9.21 -4.33
N ALA A 29 -3.76 -9.05 -4.58
CA ALA A 29 -4.40 -9.47 -5.81
C ALA A 29 -3.86 -8.65 -7.01
N ALA A 30 -3.66 -7.34 -6.85
CA ALA A 30 -3.04 -6.51 -7.88
C ALA A 30 -1.59 -6.94 -8.16
N PHE A 31 -0.77 -7.17 -7.13
CA PHE A 31 0.59 -7.72 -7.32
C PHE A 31 0.60 -9.10 -7.98
N THR A 32 -0.36 -9.96 -7.61
CA THR A 32 -0.50 -11.30 -8.23
C THR A 32 -0.83 -11.16 -9.70
N TYR A 33 -1.71 -10.23 -10.05
CA TYR A 33 -2.09 -9.99 -11.42
C TYR A 33 -0.91 -9.44 -12.23
N TRP A 34 -0.30 -8.32 -11.83
CA TRP A 34 0.80 -7.70 -12.57
C TRP A 34 1.96 -8.67 -12.76
N GLY A 35 2.33 -9.41 -11.71
CA GLY A 35 3.39 -10.42 -11.81
C GLY A 35 3.03 -11.65 -12.63
N SER A 36 1.77 -11.83 -13.02
CA SER A 36 1.32 -12.93 -13.89
C SER A 36 1.22 -12.55 -15.36
N VAL A 37 1.19 -11.25 -15.66
CA VAL A 37 1.21 -10.74 -17.03
C VAL A 37 2.57 -11.09 -17.64
N ASP A 38 2.52 -11.72 -18.82
CA ASP A 38 3.68 -12.18 -19.60
C ASP A 38 4.69 -13.11 -18.90
N ALA A 39 4.42 -13.50 -17.65
CA ALA A 39 5.28 -14.38 -16.88
C ALA A 39 5.43 -15.76 -17.52
N SER A 40 6.66 -16.27 -17.53
CA SER A 40 6.99 -17.58 -18.04
C SER A 40 7.98 -18.32 -17.13
N GLY A 41 7.80 -19.65 -17.02
CA GLY A 41 8.73 -20.50 -16.27
C GLY A 41 8.87 -20.10 -14.79
N VAL A 42 10.04 -19.60 -14.40
CA VAL A 42 10.37 -19.22 -13.02
C VAL A 42 9.77 -17.87 -12.60
N GLU A 43 9.38 -17.02 -13.55
CA GLU A 43 8.76 -15.71 -13.29
C GLU A 43 7.42 -15.86 -12.56
N TYR A 44 6.70 -16.97 -12.79
CA TYR A 44 5.48 -17.32 -12.04
C TYR A 44 5.69 -17.47 -10.53
N LEU A 45 6.93 -17.52 -10.05
CA LEU A 45 7.20 -17.57 -8.62
C LEU A 45 6.69 -16.31 -7.91
N PHE A 46 6.87 -15.13 -8.49
CA PHE A 46 6.41 -13.88 -7.90
C PHE A 46 4.88 -13.83 -7.70
N PRO A 47 4.02 -14.03 -8.73
CA PRO A 47 2.57 -13.99 -8.55
C PRO A 47 2.06 -15.11 -7.64
N VAL A 48 2.71 -16.29 -7.64
CA VAL A 48 2.35 -17.37 -6.72
C VAL A 48 2.64 -16.97 -5.27
N ILE A 49 3.80 -16.37 -4.98
CA ILE A 49 4.14 -15.93 -3.63
C ILE A 49 3.23 -14.80 -3.17
N THR A 50 2.97 -13.78 -4.00
CA THR A 50 2.10 -12.65 -3.64
C THR A 50 0.65 -13.10 -3.43
N GLY A 51 0.14 -13.99 -4.27
CA GLY A 51 -1.20 -14.57 -4.13
C GLY A 51 -1.34 -15.40 -2.85
N MET A 52 -0.35 -16.25 -2.55
CA MET A 52 -0.33 -17.01 -1.30
C MET A 52 -0.20 -16.11 -0.08
N ALA A 53 0.62 -15.06 -0.14
CA ALA A 53 0.79 -14.10 0.95
C ALA A 53 -0.51 -13.35 1.26
N GLY A 54 -1.20 -12.86 0.21
CA GLY A 54 -2.50 -12.20 0.34
C GLY A 54 -3.55 -13.11 0.98
N LEU A 55 -3.66 -14.35 0.51
CA LEU A 55 -4.58 -15.33 1.08
C LEU A 55 -4.20 -15.73 2.51
N ALA A 56 -2.92 -15.90 2.81
CA ALA A 56 -2.46 -16.25 4.15
C ALA A 56 -2.74 -15.13 5.16
N LEU A 57 -2.58 -13.87 4.76
CA LEU A 57 -2.93 -12.71 5.58
C LEU A 57 -4.45 -12.61 5.76
N PHE A 58 -5.21 -12.74 4.68
CA PHE A 58 -6.67 -12.71 4.72
C PHE A 58 -7.24 -13.79 5.64
N LEU A 59 -6.69 -15.01 5.56
CA LEU A 59 -7.07 -16.14 6.41
C LEU A 59 -6.38 -16.14 7.79
N SER A 60 -5.68 -15.06 8.15
CA SER A 60 -5.01 -14.90 9.45
C SER A 60 -4.14 -16.10 9.84
N VAL A 61 -3.38 -16.64 8.88
CA VAL A 61 -2.48 -17.77 9.10
C VAL A 61 -1.33 -17.35 10.04
N PRO A 62 -0.93 -18.19 11.02
CA PRO A 62 0.17 -17.89 11.91
C PRO A 62 1.45 -17.52 11.14
N HIS A 63 2.16 -16.49 11.62
CA HIS A 63 3.40 -15.97 11.01
C HIS A 63 3.26 -15.42 9.57
N ALA A 64 2.06 -15.34 8.99
CA ALA A 64 1.86 -14.89 7.61
C ALA A 64 2.42 -13.49 7.35
N ARG A 65 2.34 -12.56 8.32
CA ARG A 65 2.90 -11.20 8.20
C ARG A 65 4.41 -11.21 8.02
N MET A 66 5.12 -11.94 8.88
CA MET A 66 6.56 -12.05 8.79
C MET A 66 6.97 -12.72 7.46
N ILE A 67 6.27 -13.79 7.07
CA ILE A 67 6.54 -14.50 5.82
C ILE A 67 6.26 -13.61 4.61
N ALA A 68 5.16 -12.85 4.59
CA ALA A 68 4.84 -11.94 3.51
C ALA A 68 5.87 -10.81 3.39
N THR A 69 6.21 -10.16 4.51
CA THR A 69 7.12 -9.01 4.54
C THR A 69 8.56 -9.37 4.22
N PHE A 70 9.07 -10.50 4.72
CA PHE A 70 10.48 -10.87 4.51
C PHE A 70 10.67 -11.94 3.44
N GLY A 71 9.70 -12.85 3.26
CA GLY A 71 9.79 -13.95 2.31
C GLY A 71 9.78 -13.47 0.86
N LEU A 72 8.96 -12.47 0.53
CA LEU A 72 8.90 -11.95 -0.83
C LEU A 72 10.19 -11.21 -1.23
N PRO A 73 10.71 -10.21 -0.46
CA PRO A 73 12.02 -9.61 -0.73
C PRO A 73 13.16 -10.64 -0.76
N ALA A 74 13.16 -11.63 0.15
CA ALA A 74 14.18 -12.67 0.15
C ALA A 74 14.14 -13.52 -1.14
N ALA A 75 12.94 -13.84 -1.63
CA ALA A 75 12.78 -14.56 -2.89
C ALA A 75 13.30 -13.72 -4.07
N MET A 76 13.01 -12.42 -4.10
CA MET A 76 13.52 -11.50 -5.12
C MET A 76 15.05 -11.42 -5.12
N CYS A 77 15.69 -11.34 -3.95
CA CYS A 77 17.16 -11.39 -3.86
C CYS A 77 17.76 -12.73 -4.31
N VAL A 78 17.03 -13.83 -4.23
CA VAL A 78 17.48 -15.13 -4.77
C VAL A 78 17.31 -15.15 -6.28
N LEU A 79 16.15 -14.69 -6.77
CA LEU A 79 15.86 -14.62 -8.20
C LEU A 79 16.82 -13.68 -8.93
N SER A 80 17.22 -12.57 -8.31
CA SER A 80 18.21 -11.65 -8.87
C SER A 80 19.51 -12.36 -9.26
N VAL A 81 19.95 -13.34 -8.45
CA VAL A 81 21.16 -14.13 -8.70
C VAL A 81 20.89 -15.24 -9.73
N VAL A 82 19.71 -15.85 -9.69
CA VAL A 82 19.34 -16.96 -10.59
C VAL A 82 19.13 -16.48 -12.02
N LEU A 83 18.55 -15.28 -12.18
CA LEU A 83 18.20 -14.66 -13.46
C LEU A 83 19.28 -13.69 -13.97
N ASP A 84 20.34 -13.47 -13.18
CA ASP A 84 21.39 -12.48 -13.47
C ASP A 84 20.84 -11.06 -13.66
N ASP A 85 19.81 -10.72 -12.89
CA ASP A 85 19.14 -9.43 -12.89
C ASP A 85 19.32 -8.73 -11.53
N PRO A 86 20.32 -7.83 -11.40
CA PRO A 86 20.61 -7.14 -10.15
C PRO A 86 19.53 -6.11 -9.76
N GLU A 87 18.66 -5.70 -10.68
CA GLU A 87 17.62 -4.71 -10.42
C GLU A 87 16.57 -5.24 -9.44
N MET A 88 16.33 -6.55 -9.46
CA MET A 88 15.44 -7.22 -8.49
C MET A 88 15.83 -6.99 -7.02
N ILE A 89 17.12 -6.73 -6.72
CA ILE A 89 17.57 -6.40 -5.35
C ILE A 89 17.07 -5.01 -4.94
N PHE A 90 17.09 -4.04 -5.85
CA PHE A 90 16.54 -2.72 -5.63
C PHE A 90 15.05 -2.86 -5.34
N TRP A 91 14.30 -3.53 -6.23
CA TRP A 91 12.87 -3.83 -6.05
C TRP A 91 12.54 -4.59 -4.76
N ALA A 92 13.41 -5.48 -4.28
CA ALA A 92 13.22 -6.18 -3.01
C ALA A 92 13.12 -5.21 -1.81
N VAL A 93 13.87 -4.10 -1.83
CA VAL A 93 13.81 -3.06 -0.79
C VAL A 93 12.46 -2.33 -0.84
N PHE A 94 11.93 -2.05 -2.04
CA PHE A 94 10.60 -1.47 -2.21
C PHE A 94 9.52 -2.39 -1.66
N MET A 95 9.57 -3.67 -2.02
CA MET A 95 8.60 -4.66 -1.55
C MET A 95 8.66 -4.83 -0.04
N LEU A 96 9.82 -4.69 0.60
CA LEU A 96 9.93 -4.71 2.05
C LEU A 96 9.12 -3.58 2.71
N ILE A 97 9.25 -2.35 2.21
CA ILE A 97 8.53 -1.19 2.74
C ILE A 97 7.02 -1.32 2.44
N MET A 98 6.69 -1.64 1.20
CA MET A 98 5.32 -1.78 0.72
C MET A 98 4.57 -2.87 1.51
N VAL A 99 5.07 -4.10 1.46
CA VAL A 99 4.45 -5.25 2.12
C VAL A 99 4.50 -5.14 3.63
N GLY A 100 5.58 -4.56 4.19
CA GLY A 100 5.65 -4.22 5.60
C GLY A 100 4.51 -3.30 6.03
N GLY A 101 4.26 -2.21 5.30
CA GLY A 101 3.13 -1.32 5.55
C GLY A 101 1.79 -2.05 5.47
N ILE A 102 1.53 -2.77 4.38
CA ILE A 102 0.27 -3.49 4.14
C ILE A 102 0.02 -4.57 5.20
N ALA A 103 1.04 -5.31 5.60
CA ALA A 103 0.88 -6.42 6.55
C ALA A 103 0.70 -5.96 8.00
N TYR A 104 1.39 -4.88 8.41
CA TYR A 104 1.46 -4.45 9.80
C TYR A 104 0.56 -3.27 10.15
N LEU A 105 0.28 -2.31 9.26
CA LEU A 105 -0.57 -1.16 9.59
C LEU A 105 -1.99 -1.57 10.01
N PRO A 106 -2.70 -2.44 9.26
CA PRO A 106 -4.03 -2.90 9.69
C PRO A 106 -4.00 -3.66 11.01
N ALA A 107 -2.98 -4.50 11.22
CA ALA A 107 -2.86 -5.30 12.44
C ALA A 107 -2.61 -4.44 13.68
N MET A 108 -1.75 -3.42 13.58
CA MET A 108 -1.53 -2.47 14.67
C MET A 108 -2.77 -1.62 14.94
N ALA A 109 -3.49 -1.21 13.89
CA ALA A 109 -4.69 -0.39 14.04
C ALA A 109 -5.83 -1.13 14.75
N LEU A 110 -5.87 -2.46 14.61
CA LEU A 110 -6.87 -3.33 15.22
C LEU A 110 -6.41 -3.94 16.56
N ASN A 111 -5.26 -3.54 17.08
CA ASN A 111 -4.66 -4.09 18.30
C ASN A 111 -4.51 -5.62 18.27
N ASP A 112 -4.02 -6.18 17.16
CA ASP A 112 -3.85 -7.63 17.00
C ASP A 112 -2.79 -8.19 17.97
N GLU A 113 -3.25 -9.01 18.93
CA GLU A 113 -2.41 -9.66 19.93
C GLU A 113 -1.28 -10.51 19.33
N ALA A 114 -1.43 -11.01 18.09
CA ALA A 114 -0.40 -11.79 17.40
C ALA A 114 0.90 -11.00 17.15
N LEU A 115 0.86 -9.67 17.27
CA LEU A 115 2.06 -8.83 17.19
C LEU A 115 2.92 -8.89 18.45
N GLY A 116 2.36 -9.34 19.59
CA GLY A 116 3.07 -9.38 20.88
C GLY A 116 3.50 -8.01 21.38
N LEU A 117 2.83 -6.95 20.93
CA LEU A 117 3.06 -5.56 21.32
C LEU A 117 1.95 -5.13 22.27
N ASP A 118 2.31 -4.36 23.30
CA ASP A 118 1.31 -3.64 24.08
C ASP A 118 0.71 -2.47 23.27
N GLU A 119 -0.42 -1.93 23.75
CA GLU A 119 -1.16 -0.86 23.07
C GLU A 119 -0.32 0.41 22.88
N GLU A 120 0.55 0.72 23.85
CA GLU A 120 1.42 1.89 23.79
C GLU A 120 2.49 1.73 22.69
N ALA A 121 3.14 0.57 22.61
CA ALA A 121 4.11 0.24 21.58
C ALA A 121 3.47 0.18 20.19
N MET A 122 2.24 -0.32 20.07
CA MET A 122 1.50 -0.29 18.81
C MET A 122 1.22 1.14 18.35
N LYS A 123 0.65 1.99 19.22
CA LYS A 123 0.38 3.41 18.89
C LYS A 123 1.65 4.17 18.52
N ASN A 124 2.74 3.96 19.28
CA ASN A 124 4.03 4.61 19.03
C ASN A 124 4.68 4.22 17.70
N ARG A 125 4.42 3.00 17.21
CA ARG A 125 4.99 2.49 15.94
C ARG A 125 4.09 2.74 14.74
N LEU A 126 2.77 2.76 14.94
CA LEU A 126 1.79 2.95 13.89
C LEU A 126 1.96 4.30 13.20
N GLY A 127 2.09 5.39 13.96
CA GLY A 127 2.22 6.75 13.42
C GLY A 127 3.36 6.89 12.40
N PRO A 128 4.63 6.62 12.80
CA PRO A 128 5.76 6.68 11.88
C PRO A 128 5.65 5.71 10.69
N LEU A 129 5.16 4.49 10.91
CA LEU A 129 4.99 3.53 9.81
C LEU A 129 3.94 4.01 8.81
N TRP A 130 2.84 4.61 9.28
CA TRP A 130 1.79 5.14 8.43
C TRP A 130 2.31 6.29 7.58
N VAL A 131 3.10 7.20 8.17
CA VAL A 131 3.71 8.33 7.44
C VAL A 131 4.69 7.83 6.39
N LEU A 132 5.55 6.87 6.76
CA LEU A 132 6.47 6.24 5.81
C LEU A 132 5.70 5.62 4.65
N PHE A 133 4.66 4.83 4.95
CA PHE A 133 3.85 4.17 3.94
C PHE A 133 3.12 5.17 3.03
N ALA A 134 2.51 6.22 3.59
CA ALA A 134 1.82 7.25 2.82
C ALA A 134 2.77 7.97 1.84
N LEU A 135 3.90 8.48 2.33
CA LEU A 135 4.90 9.15 1.50
C LEU A 135 5.49 8.21 0.45
N PHE A 136 5.77 6.97 0.85
CA PHE A 136 6.27 5.95 -0.05
C PHE A 136 5.27 5.63 -1.16
N THR A 137 3.98 5.46 -0.86
CA THR A 137 2.96 5.22 -1.90
C THR A 137 2.80 6.42 -2.84
N MET A 138 2.84 7.66 -2.32
CA MET A 138 2.82 8.85 -3.19
C MET A 138 4.03 8.92 -4.12
N PHE A 139 5.21 8.58 -3.62
CA PHE A 139 6.41 8.45 -4.45
C PHE A 139 6.23 7.35 -5.51
N MET A 140 5.89 6.14 -5.06
CA MET A 140 5.77 4.95 -5.91
C MET A 140 4.81 5.07 -7.08
N PHE A 141 3.68 5.76 -6.91
CA PHE A 141 2.70 5.91 -7.98
C PHE A 141 2.92 7.16 -8.83
N GLY A 142 4.03 7.90 -8.63
CA GLY A 142 4.39 9.06 -9.44
C GLY A 142 3.73 10.37 -9.01
N THR A 143 3.11 10.45 -7.82
CA THR A 143 2.51 11.72 -7.34
C THR A 143 3.55 12.84 -7.23
N ILE A 144 4.79 12.49 -6.87
CA ILE A 144 5.88 13.47 -6.72
C ILE A 144 6.42 13.89 -8.10
N ASP A 145 6.73 12.92 -8.95
CA ASP A 145 7.38 13.15 -10.25
C ASP A 145 6.43 13.92 -11.19
N GLY A 146 5.16 13.50 -11.27
CA GLY A 146 4.16 14.24 -12.05
C GLY A 146 3.97 15.69 -11.58
N ALA A 147 4.18 15.98 -10.29
CA ALA A 147 4.03 17.33 -9.75
C ALA A 147 5.27 18.21 -9.97
N LEU A 148 6.46 17.65 -9.86
CA LEU A 148 7.74 18.39 -9.90
C LEU A 148 8.35 18.43 -11.30
N GLU A 149 8.35 17.29 -11.97
CA GLU A 149 8.99 17.08 -13.27
C GLU A 149 7.95 17.22 -14.40
N GLY A 150 6.67 16.98 -14.09
CA GLY A 150 5.61 17.06 -15.10
C GLY A 150 5.63 15.87 -16.05
N GLU A 151 6.16 14.74 -15.58
CA GLU A 151 6.23 13.51 -16.33
C GLU A 151 5.90 12.32 -15.42
N PHE A 152 5.42 11.25 -16.04
CA PHE A 152 5.40 9.94 -15.42
C PHE A 152 6.41 9.05 -16.11
N LEU A 153 7.22 8.39 -15.29
CA LEU A 153 8.16 7.38 -15.72
C LEU A 153 7.51 6.02 -15.52
N ASP A 154 7.59 5.19 -16.56
CA ASP A 154 7.15 3.81 -16.56
C ASP A 154 8.16 2.96 -17.31
N GLU A 155 8.08 1.65 -17.18
CA GLU A 155 8.93 0.72 -17.90
C GLU A 155 8.06 -0.31 -18.63
N ASP A 156 8.39 -0.59 -19.90
CA ASP A 156 7.76 -1.70 -20.61
C ASP A 156 8.33 -3.07 -20.18
N SER A 157 7.73 -4.14 -20.70
CA SER A 157 8.16 -5.52 -20.41
C SER A 157 9.61 -5.83 -20.80
N ASP A 158 10.21 -5.03 -21.68
CA ASP A 158 11.60 -5.18 -22.13
C ASP A 158 12.57 -4.30 -21.32
N GLY A 159 12.08 -3.57 -20.30
CA GLY A 159 12.85 -2.65 -19.46
C GLY A 159 13.17 -1.33 -20.16
N THR A 160 12.41 -0.96 -21.19
CA THR A 160 12.54 0.34 -21.85
C THR A 160 11.74 1.37 -21.08
N GLU A 161 12.42 2.43 -20.64
CA GLU A 161 11.78 3.57 -19.98
C GLU A 161 10.85 4.31 -20.95
N ILE A 162 9.59 4.43 -20.55
CA ILE A 162 8.54 5.18 -21.22
C ILE A 162 8.27 6.44 -20.41
N VAL A 163 8.57 7.59 -21.02
CA VAL A 163 8.27 8.90 -20.43
C VAL A 163 6.96 9.42 -20.97
N THR A 164 6.00 9.67 -20.08
CA THR A 164 4.73 10.30 -20.40
C THR A 164 4.71 11.73 -19.90
N GLU A 165 4.88 12.70 -20.81
CA GLU A 165 4.84 14.13 -20.47
C GLU A 165 3.42 14.59 -20.16
N LEU A 166 3.27 15.35 -19.08
CA LEU A 166 2.03 16.00 -18.68
C LEU A 166 1.91 17.39 -19.32
N ASP A 167 0.72 17.70 -19.83
CA ASP A 167 0.41 19.08 -20.21
C ASP A 167 0.29 20.00 -18.98
N SER A 168 0.13 21.31 -19.20
CA SER A 168 0.06 22.29 -18.12
C SER A 168 -1.12 22.08 -17.16
N ASP A 169 -2.25 21.60 -17.68
CA ASP A 169 -3.46 21.37 -16.88
C ASP A 169 -3.28 20.10 -16.04
N GLN A 170 -2.72 19.04 -16.65
CA GLN A 170 -2.37 17.79 -15.99
C GLN A 170 -1.30 17.98 -14.91
N GLN A 171 -0.24 18.74 -15.18
CA GLN A 171 0.78 19.06 -14.18
C GLN A 171 0.20 19.88 -13.02
N THR A 172 -0.74 20.78 -13.29
CA THR A 172 -1.45 21.51 -12.24
C THR A 172 -2.27 20.57 -11.35
N ILE A 173 -2.92 19.56 -11.93
CA ILE A 173 -3.63 18.51 -11.17
C ILE A 173 -2.64 17.69 -10.34
N ALA A 174 -1.46 17.35 -10.88
CA ALA A 174 -0.44 16.61 -10.15
C ALA A 174 0.08 17.40 -8.94
N GLN A 175 0.35 18.70 -9.11
CA GLN A 175 0.72 19.61 -8.03
C GLN A 175 -0.36 19.73 -6.96
N ALA A 176 -1.63 19.80 -7.38
CA ALA A 176 -2.75 19.77 -6.44
C ALA A 176 -2.82 18.44 -5.67
N GLY A 177 -2.59 17.31 -6.34
CA GLY A 177 -2.47 15.98 -5.74
C GLY A 177 -1.37 15.93 -4.69
N LEU A 178 -0.15 16.35 -5.02
CA LEU A 178 0.97 16.41 -4.10
C LEU A 178 0.66 17.30 -2.88
N ALA A 179 0.11 18.50 -3.12
CA ALA A 179 -0.26 19.41 -2.03
C ALA A 179 -1.31 18.80 -1.09
N ILE A 180 -2.37 18.19 -1.64
CA ILE A 180 -3.40 17.51 -0.87
C ILE A 180 -2.81 16.36 -0.05
N GLY A 181 -1.92 15.55 -0.65
CA GLY A 181 -1.28 14.42 0.02
C GLY A 181 -0.38 14.86 1.18
N LEU A 182 0.45 15.88 0.97
CA LEU A 182 1.30 16.45 2.02
C LEU A 182 0.48 17.09 3.14
N ILE A 183 -0.60 17.81 2.82
CA ILE A 183 -1.55 18.31 3.82
C ILE A 183 -2.15 17.13 4.61
N GLY A 184 -2.51 16.04 3.94
CA GLY A 184 -3.01 14.82 4.57
C GLY A 184 -2.02 14.24 5.60
N VAL A 185 -0.75 14.10 5.21
CA VAL A 185 0.32 13.65 6.11
C VAL A 185 0.49 14.58 7.30
N VAL A 186 0.49 15.90 7.09
CA VAL A 186 0.60 16.90 8.16
C VAL A 186 -0.61 16.85 9.10
N VAL A 187 -1.82 16.71 8.57
CA VAL A 187 -3.06 16.55 9.36
C VAL A 187 -2.97 15.29 10.22
N PHE A 188 -2.55 14.16 9.67
CA PHE A 188 -2.39 12.92 10.42
C PHE A 188 -1.32 13.05 11.52
N LEU A 189 -0.17 13.67 11.22
CA LEU A 189 0.87 13.92 12.20
C LEU A 189 0.36 14.77 13.37
N MET A 190 -0.30 15.89 13.08
CA MET A 190 -0.82 16.78 14.13
C MET A 190 -1.89 16.08 14.97
N THR A 191 -2.87 15.44 14.33
CA THR A 191 -4.04 14.92 15.03
C THR A 191 -3.83 13.52 15.62
N GLY A 192 -3.18 12.61 14.90
CA GLY A 192 -3.00 11.22 15.32
C GLY A 192 -1.72 10.98 16.11
N VAL A 193 -0.59 11.55 15.67
CA VAL A 193 0.71 11.31 16.32
C VAL A 193 0.97 12.28 17.47
N MET A 194 0.67 13.56 17.27
CA MET A 194 0.92 14.61 18.28
C MET A 194 -0.28 14.87 19.20
N GLY A 195 -1.46 14.32 18.90
CA GLY A 195 -2.68 14.51 19.69
C GLY A 195 -3.17 15.97 19.72
N MET A 196 -2.82 16.77 18.71
CA MET A 196 -3.24 18.17 18.61
C MET A 196 -4.66 18.28 18.05
N GLU A 197 -5.47 19.14 18.67
CA GLU A 197 -6.77 19.52 18.13
C GLU A 197 -6.60 20.55 17.01
N VAL A 198 -7.00 20.19 15.79
CA VAL A 198 -6.95 21.07 14.61
C VAL A 198 -8.37 21.28 14.10
N GLY A 199 -9.14 22.11 14.80
CA GLY A 199 -10.55 22.34 14.50
C GLY A 199 -11.36 21.03 14.54
N PRO A 200 -12.22 20.74 13.55
CA PRO A 200 -12.97 19.49 13.49
C PRO A 200 -12.16 18.32 12.89
N MET A 201 -10.89 18.53 12.51
CA MET A 201 -10.09 17.53 11.82
C MET A 201 -9.75 16.37 12.76
N ARG A 202 -9.84 15.16 12.22
CA ARG A 202 -9.52 13.90 12.88
C ARG A 202 -8.47 13.13 12.08
N PRO A 203 -7.75 12.16 12.67
CA PRO A 203 -6.64 11.47 12.00
C PRO A 203 -7.00 10.84 10.65
N TRP A 204 -8.20 10.27 10.51
CA TRP A 204 -8.65 9.68 9.24
C TRP A 204 -8.84 10.71 8.13
N HIS A 205 -9.09 11.99 8.43
CA HIS A 205 -9.14 13.04 7.40
C HIS A 205 -7.77 13.19 6.74
N GLY A 206 -6.68 13.02 7.51
CA GLY A 206 -5.33 12.98 6.95
C GLY A 206 -5.15 11.84 5.96
N GLY A 207 -5.66 10.65 6.30
CA GLY A 207 -5.66 9.50 5.40
C GLY A 207 -6.57 9.63 4.19
N ALA A 208 -7.73 10.26 4.33
CA ALA A 208 -8.62 10.57 3.21
C ALA A 208 -7.97 11.54 2.22
N LEU A 209 -7.24 12.55 2.71
CA LEU A 209 -6.48 13.48 1.87
C LEU A 209 -5.32 12.77 1.16
N ALA A 210 -4.53 11.95 1.86
CA ALA A 210 -3.48 11.13 1.24
C ALA A 210 -4.04 10.19 0.16
N SER A 211 -5.18 9.56 0.42
CA SER A 211 -5.91 8.75 -0.57
C SER A 211 -6.36 9.58 -1.77
N GLY A 212 -6.89 10.78 -1.53
CA GLY A 212 -7.28 11.73 -2.58
C GLY A 212 -6.12 12.10 -3.51
N ALA A 213 -4.90 12.25 -2.97
CA ALA A 213 -3.70 12.45 -3.77
C ALA A 213 -3.44 11.27 -4.71
N LEU A 214 -3.52 10.03 -4.21
CA LEU A 214 -3.35 8.82 -5.02
C LEU A 214 -4.41 8.70 -6.11
N PHE A 215 -5.68 9.04 -5.82
CA PHE A 215 -6.74 9.05 -6.82
C PHE A 215 -6.54 10.12 -7.90
N LEU A 216 -5.97 11.28 -7.56
CA LEU A 216 -5.64 12.31 -8.55
C LEU A 216 -4.49 11.86 -9.45
N THR A 217 -3.46 11.23 -8.87
CA THR A 217 -2.37 10.62 -9.65
C THR A 217 -2.91 9.53 -10.57
N MET A 218 -3.77 8.66 -10.05
CA MET A 218 -4.43 7.61 -10.82
C MET A 218 -5.28 8.16 -11.98
N TYR A 219 -6.04 9.22 -11.73
CA TYR A 219 -6.78 9.93 -12.79
C TYR A 219 -5.84 10.42 -13.89
N LEU A 220 -4.66 10.92 -13.54
CA LEU A 220 -3.69 11.38 -14.52
C LEU A 220 -3.15 10.23 -15.37
N TRP A 221 -2.76 9.11 -14.76
CA TRP A 221 -2.38 7.88 -15.47
C TRP A 221 -3.44 7.43 -16.47
N MET A 222 -4.72 7.49 -16.07
CA MET A 222 -5.86 7.22 -16.97
C MET A 222 -6.00 8.24 -18.10
N SER A 223 -5.75 9.51 -17.82
CA SER A 223 -6.01 10.62 -18.75
C SER A 223 -4.92 10.79 -19.81
N THR A 224 -3.72 10.29 -19.54
CA THR A 224 -2.55 10.45 -20.41
C THR A 224 -2.43 9.33 -21.45
N ASP A 225 -3.41 8.41 -21.55
CA ASP A 225 -3.36 7.20 -22.37
C ASP A 225 -2.01 6.46 -22.20
N SER A 226 -1.50 6.44 -20.98
CA SER A 226 -0.24 5.77 -20.66
C SER A 226 -0.31 4.30 -21.08
N ALA A 227 0.71 3.86 -21.83
CA ALA A 227 0.64 2.63 -22.61
C ALA A 227 0.43 1.36 -21.77
N ASN A 228 0.83 1.40 -20.49
CA ASN A 228 0.74 0.27 -19.56
C ASN A 228 -0.38 0.41 -18.53
N PHE A 229 -1.26 1.40 -18.68
CA PHE A 229 -2.38 1.56 -17.75
C PHE A 229 -3.39 0.42 -17.90
N GLU A 230 -3.59 -0.33 -16.82
CA GLU A 230 -4.53 -1.43 -16.74
C GLU A 230 -5.68 -1.10 -15.78
N PRO A 231 -6.87 -0.72 -16.28
CA PRO A 231 -7.92 -0.13 -15.45
C PRO A 231 -8.35 -0.98 -14.25
N ILE A 232 -8.36 -2.31 -14.37
CA ILE A 232 -8.85 -3.18 -13.30
C ILE A 232 -7.83 -3.33 -12.16
N PRO A 233 -6.61 -3.84 -12.39
CA PRO A 233 -5.63 -4.01 -11.32
C PRO A 233 -5.18 -2.67 -10.73
N ASP A 234 -5.06 -1.61 -11.54
CA ASP A 234 -4.52 -0.33 -11.09
C ASP A 234 -5.53 0.43 -10.22
N ILE A 235 -6.80 0.49 -10.64
CA ILE A 235 -7.88 1.08 -9.80
C ILE A 235 -8.05 0.24 -8.54
N GLY A 236 -7.97 -1.09 -8.65
CA GLY A 236 -8.01 -2.00 -7.52
C GLY A 236 -6.91 -1.72 -6.50
N MET A 237 -5.68 -1.54 -6.96
CA MET A 237 -4.52 -1.22 -6.12
C MET A 237 -4.72 0.11 -5.38
N ILE A 238 -5.04 1.18 -6.10
CA ILE A 238 -5.19 2.52 -5.51
C ILE A 238 -6.35 2.55 -4.52
N LEU A 239 -7.48 1.88 -4.84
CA LEU A 239 -8.61 1.76 -3.93
C LEU A 239 -8.23 1.00 -2.65
N ALA A 240 -7.48 -0.10 -2.79
CA ALA A 240 -7.03 -0.91 -1.67
C ALA A 240 -6.06 -0.15 -0.76
N ILE A 241 -5.04 0.51 -1.33
CA ILE A 241 -4.11 1.36 -0.58
C ILE A 241 -4.84 2.52 0.09
N SER A 242 -5.77 3.16 -0.60
CA SER A 242 -6.60 4.23 -0.03
C SER A 242 -7.44 3.74 1.16
N GLY A 243 -7.96 2.51 1.07
CA GLY A 243 -8.62 1.82 2.16
C GLY A 243 -7.70 1.70 3.38
N ILE A 244 -6.46 1.24 3.19
CA ILE A 244 -5.46 1.14 4.27
C ILE A 244 -5.15 2.54 4.84
N LEU A 245 -4.83 3.51 3.99
CA LEU A 245 -4.44 4.86 4.40
C LEU A 245 -5.54 5.57 5.21
N THR A 246 -6.81 5.37 4.86
CA THR A 246 -7.94 6.03 5.52
C THR A 246 -8.46 5.25 6.74
N LEU A 247 -8.60 3.93 6.63
CA LEU A 247 -9.21 3.10 7.67
C LEU A 247 -8.26 2.82 8.83
N VAL A 248 -6.94 2.77 8.61
CA VAL A 248 -5.95 2.57 9.69
C VAL A 248 -6.02 3.69 10.73
N PRO A 249 -5.96 4.99 10.36
CA PRO A 249 -6.14 6.06 11.33
C PRO A 249 -7.52 6.07 11.98
N CYS A 250 -8.57 5.69 11.24
CA CYS A 250 -9.93 5.59 11.77
C CYS A 250 -10.01 4.54 12.89
N ALA A 251 -9.54 3.32 12.64
CA ALA A 251 -9.51 2.25 13.63
C ALA A 251 -8.66 2.60 14.85
N ALA A 252 -7.44 3.09 14.62
CA ALA A 252 -6.43 3.25 15.67
C ALA A 252 -6.71 4.43 16.62
N TYR A 253 -7.34 5.50 16.11
CA TYR A 253 -7.47 6.75 16.86
C TYR A 253 -8.91 7.20 17.15
N GLU A 254 -9.93 6.58 16.54
CA GLU A 254 -11.33 6.84 16.90
C GLU A 254 -11.96 5.71 17.75
N GLY A 255 -11.42 4.48 17.70
CA GLY A 255 -12.05 3.28 18.25
C GLY A 255 -12.10 3.13 19.78
N SER A 256 -11.76 4.17 20.56
CA SER A 256 -11.77 4.10 22.03
C SER A 256 -12.95 4.78 22.72
N GLU A 257 -13.83 5.48 21.99
CA GLU A 257 -14.96 6.22 22.57
C GLU A 257 -16.29 6.16 21.77
N SER A 258 -16.60 5.02 21.13
CA SER A 258 -17.95 4.76 20.57
C SER A 258 -18.66 3.62 21.25
#